data_AF-A0A250K276-F1
#
_entry.id   AF-A0A250K276-F1
#
_cell.length_a   1.000
_cell.length_b   1.000
_cell.length_c   1.000
_cell.angle_alpha   90.00
_cell.angle_beta   90.00
_cell.angle_gamma   90.00
#
_symmetry.space_group_name_H-M   'P 1'
#
loop_
_entity.id
_entity.type
_entity.pdbx_description
1 polymer ?
#
loop_
_entity_poly.entity_id
_entity_poly.type
_entity_poly.pdbx_seq_one_letter_code
_entity_poly.pdbx_strand_id
1 'polypeptide(L)'
;METQDDAPRHLRLAGVIRLGLGGGRGPQDAYVFDPHRLALPAWACALGDTGGPALLVSLDRHLDTVVPRAPAAVPDRAAGLRALDEHARYALDVRNYDHILAAMEAGLVGDALLIARARPRGAFAGDTYVDSRGRPHRLVAVPTVDRAAEAYSRPAPGDAVRDVLDAAGRVLLDVDLDCFTSLSDADPTTVLPWPQQVIREFLLPEDSEPFWDAVLGKTVALTLAREPHHCGGLLASGALFRDAAQVLFRELLRTEPP
;
A
#
# COMPACT_ATOMS: atom_id res chain seq x y z
N MET A 1 24.06 23.16 -20.76
CA MET A 1 23.61 22.24 -21.82
C MET A 1 22.50 21.41 -21.22
N GLU A 2 21.29 21.96 -21.24
CA GLU A 2 20.09 21.28 -20.76
C GLU A 2 19.72 20.22 -21.80
N THR A 3 19.96 18.96 -21.48
CA THR A 3 19.41 17.86 -22.28
C THR A 3 17.96 17.66 -21.87
N GLN A 4 17.07 18.02 -22.79
CA GLN A 4 15.68 17.57 -22.89
C GLN A 4 15.56 16.11 -22.44
N ASP A 5 14.86 15.86 -21.33
CA ASP A 5 14.32 14.54 -21.05
C ASP A 5 13.03 14.70 -20.22
N ASP A 6 12.06 15.36 -20.86
CA ASP A 6 10.73 15.71 -20.37
C ASP A 6 9.74 14.53 -20.47
N ALA A 7 10.25 13.30 -20.60
CA ALA A 7 9.42 12.12 -20.45
C ALA A 7 8.95 12.07 -18.98
N PRO A 8 7.63 12.14 -18.70
CA PRO A 8 7.17 12.21 -17.32
C PRO A 8 7.67 10.99 -16.55
N ARG A 9 8.29 11.21 -15.39
CA ARG A 9 9.14 10.25 -14.64
C ARG A 9 8.57 8.84 -14.47
N HIS A 10 7.24 8.68 -14.51
CA HIS A 10 6.54 7.40 -14.46
C HIS A 10 6.70 6.52 -15.72
N LEU A 11 6.94 7.11 -16.91
CA LEU A 11 7.18 6.35 -18.17
C LEU A 11 8.49 5.54 -18.13
N ARG A 12 9.30 5.67 -17.08
CA ARG A 12 10.57 4.96 -16.89
C ARG A 12 10.49 3.78 -15.92
N LEU A 13 9.36 3.57 -15.25
CA LEU A 13 9.19 2.45 -14.32
C LEU A 13 8.62 1.23 -15.06
N ALA A 14 9.50 0.39 -15.60
CA ALA A 14 9.09 -0.80 -16.34
C ALA A 14 8.16 -1.70 -15.49
N GLY A 15 6.98 -2.03 -16.01
CA GLY A 15 6.00 -2.86 -15.30
C GLY A 15 5.15 -2.12 -14.25
N VAL A 16 5.24 -0.79 -14.19
CA VAL A 16 4.32 0.08 -13.44
C VAL A 16 3.46 0.87 -14.42
N ILE A 17 2.14 0.78 -14.27
CA ILE A 17 1.16 1.54 -15.05
C ILE A 17 0.66 2.67 -14.17
N ARG A 18 0.90 3.93 -14.57
CA ARG A 18 0.27 5.09 -13.92
C ARG A 18 -1.08 5.39 -14.58
N LEU A 19 -2.09 5.62 -13.75
CA LEU A 19 -3.46 5.92 -14.14
C LEU A 19 -3.80 7.30 -13.57
N GLY A 20 -4.19 8.23 -14.43
CA GLY A 20 -4.77 9.50 -14.00
C GLY A 20 -6.24 9.30 -13.65
N LEU A 21 -6.64 9.70 -12.44
CA LEU A 21 -8.01 9.55 -11.96
C LEU A 21 -8.83 10.80 -12.33
N GLY A 22 -10.03 10.59 -12.86
CA GLY A 22 -10.89 11.64 -13.46
C GLY A 22 -11.55 12.60 -12.46
N GLY A 23 -10.97 12.79 -11.28
CA GLY A 23 -11.59 13.48 -10.14
C GLY A 23 -12.22 12.50 -9.13
N GLY A 24 -12.97 13.02 -8.15
CA GLY A 24 -13.54 12.25 -7.04
C GLY A 24 -12.97 12.67 -5.69
N ARG A 25 -12.96 11.76 -4.72
CA ARG A 25 -12.26 11.90 -3.43
C ARG A 25 -10.96 11.11 -3.45
N GLY A 26 -9.94 11.60 -2.77
CA GLY A 26 -8.65 10.91 -2.69
C GLY A 26 -7.62 11.38 -3.71
N PRO A 27 -6.71 10.48 -4.13
CA PRO A 27 -5.57 10.84 -4.96
C PRO A 27 -5.99 11.17 -6.41
N GLN A 28 -5.12 11.88 -7.12
CA GLN A 28 -5.27 12.12 -8.57
C GLN A 28 -4.59 11.06 -9.42
N ASP A 29 -3.68 10.28 -8.83
CA ASP A 29 -2.90 9.26 -9.50
C ASP A 29 -3.06 7.91 -8.79
N ALA A 30 -3.20 6.85 -9.59
CA ALA A 30 -3.01 5.48 -9.17
C ALA A 30 -1.85 4.83 -9.91
N TYR A 31 -1.19 3.86 -9.28
CA TYR A 31 -0.11 3.07 -9.87
C TYR A 31 -0.45 1.59 -9.72
N VAL A 32 -0.45 0.86 -10.84
CA VAL A 32 -0.78 -0.57 -10.89
C VAL A 32 0.45 -1.36 -11.34
N PHE A 33 0.75 -2.45 -10.65
CA PHE A 33 1.89 -3.31 -10.92
C PHE A 33 1.62 -4.76 -10.49
N ASP A 34 2.44 -5.70 -10.96
CA ASP A 34 2.28 -7.11 -10.57
C ASP A 34 3.00 -7.45 -9.25
N PRO A 35 4.32 -7.25 -9.10
CA PRO A 35 4.99 -7.53 -7.82
C PRO A 35 4.81 -6.38 -6.85
N HIS A 36 4.36 -6.65 -5.64
CA HIS A 36 4.04 -5.61 -4.65
C HIS A 36 5.24 -4.75 -4.24
N ARG A 37 6.47 -5.31 -4.29
CA ARG A 37 7.71 -4.53 -4.09
C ARG A 37 7.91 -3.35 -5.06
N LEU A 38 7.20 -3.31 -6.20
CA LEU A 38 7.19 -2.14 -7.10
C LEU A 38 6.39 -0.94 -6.54
N ALA A 39 5.73 -1.11 -5.39
CA ALA A 39 5.18 0.00 -4.62
C ALA A 39 6.27 0.99 -4.20
N LEU A 40 7.48 0.51 -3.85
CA LEU A 40 8.59 1.35 -3.41
C LEU A 40 8.93 2.49 -4.42
N PRO A 41 9.22 2.19 -5.70
CA PRO A 41 9.46 3.25 -6.68
C PRO A 41 8.18 4.04 -7.03
N ALA A 42 6.98 3.45 -6.96
CA ALA A 42 5.73 4.17 -7.18
C ALA A 42 5.49 5.25 -6.11
N TRP A 43 5.72 4.93 -4.84
CA TRP A 43 5.66 5.86 -3.71
C TRP A 43 6.70 6.97 -3.83
N ALA A 44 7.93 6.64 -4.21
CA ALA A 44 8.96 7.63 -4.48
C ALA A 44 8.56 8.60 -5.61
N CYS A 45 7.98 8.06 -6.69
CA CYS A 45 7.46 8.87 -7.79
C CYS A 45 6.31 9.79 -7.33
N ALA A 46 5.38 9.28 -6.54
CA ALA A 46 4.24 10.03 -6.02
C ALA A 46 4.64 11.16 -5.05
N LEU A 47 5.63 10.91 -4.18
CA LEU A 47 6.09 11.91 -3.21
C LEU A 47 6.97 12.99 -3.86
N GLY A 48 7.58 12.69 -5.01
CA GLY A 48 8.51 13.58 -5.69
C GLY A 48 9.77 13.90 -4.87
N ASP A 49 10.57 14.85 -5.34
CA ASP A 49 11.87 15.15 -4.72
C ASP A 49 11.74 15.94 -3.41
N THR A 50 10.65 16.70 -3.26
CA THR A 50 10.45 17.65 -2.16
C THR A 50 9.42 17.19 -1.13
N GLY A 51 8.66 16.12 -1.40
CA GLY A 51 7.68 15.62 -0.44
C GLY A 51 8.36 15.00 0.77
N GLY A 52 7.87 15.22 1.98
CA GLY A 52 8.35 14.47 3.16
C GLY A 52 7.90 12.99 3.14
N PRO A 53 8.28 12.19 4.15
CA PRO A 53 7.70 10.87 4.35
C PRO A 53 6.18 10.96 4.56
N ALA A 54 5.46 9.90 4.17
CA ALA A 54 4.02 9.77 4.30
C ALA A 54 3.62 8.74 5.35
N LEU A 55 2.38 8.81 5.84
CA LEU A 55 1.75 7.64 6.44
C LEU A 55 1.41 6.65 5.33
N LEU A 56 1.80 5.40 5.48
CA LEU A 56 1.30 4.32 4.64
C LEU A 56 -0.01 3.79 5.25
N VAL A 57 -1.08 3.74 4.47
CA VAL A 57 -2.28 2.97 4.78
C VAL A 57 -2.32 1.81 3.80
N SER A 58 -1.99 0.61 4.26
CA SER A 58 -1.93 -0.58 3.40
C SER A 58 -3.08 -1.54 3.70
N LEU A 59 -3.77 -2.00 2.65
CA LEU A 59 -4.75 -3.08 2.70
C LEU A 59 -4.13 -4.30 2.02
N ASP A 60 -3.94 -5.35 2.80
CA ASP A 60 -3.18 -6.53 2.39
C ASP A 60 -3.74 -7.74 3.13
N ARG A 61 -3.57 -8.95 2.58
CA ARG A 61 -3.82 -10.15 3.38
C ARG A 61 -2.74 -10.31 4.46
N HIS A 62 -1.51 -9.93 4.18
CA HIS A 62 -0.32 -10.07 5.00
C HIS A 62 0.18 -8.71 5.53
N LEU A 63 0.95 -8.70 6.62
CA LEU A 63 1.47 -7.45 7.17
C LEU A 63 2.64 -6.85 6.39
N ASP A 64 3.39 -7.67 5.65
CA ASP A 64 4.53 -7.23 4.83
C ASP A 64 5.59 -6.37 5.51
N THR A 65 5.84 -6.70 6.79
CA THR A 65 6.83 -6.04 7.66
C THR A 65 8.06 -6.90 7.95
N VAL A 66 8.50 -7.76 7.04
CA VAL A 66 9.78 -8.45 7.22
C VAL A 66 10.92 -7.43 7.06
N VAL A 67 11.92 -7.48 7.95
CA VAL A 67 13.08 -6.59 7.84
C VAL A 67 13.89 -6.98 6.59
N PRO A 68 14.24 -6.02 5.71
CA PRO A 68 15.07 -6.30 4.55
C PRO A 68 16.37 -6.99 4.97
N ARG A 69 16.92 -7.87 4.13
CA ARG A 69 18.16 -8.61 4.46
C ARG A 69 19.35 -7.69 4.79
N ALA A 70 19.41 -6.52 4.15
CA ALA A 70 20.44 -5.50 4.36
C ALA A 70 19.79 -4.11 4.47
N PRO A 71 19.18 -3.77 5.62
CA PRO A 71 18.38 -2.55 5.76
C PRO A 71 19.22 -1.27 5.57
N ALA A 72 20.47 -1.27 6.04
CA ALA A 72 21.42 -0.17 5.84
C ALA A 72 21.84 0.03 4.37
N ALA A 73 21.60 -0.96 3.49
CA ALA A 73 21.89 -0.86 2.06
C ALA A 73 20.69 -0.36 1.24
N VAL A 74 19.53 -0.15 1.87
CA VAL A 74 18.37 0.45 1.20
C VAL A 74 18.71 1.91 0.84
N PRO A 75 18.62 2.29 -0.45
CA PRO A 75 18.89 3.66 -0.88
C PRO A 75 17.99 4.64 -0.14
N ASP A 76 18.57 5.73 0.35
CA ASP A 76 17.76 6.87 0.79
C ASP A 76 17.06 7.48 -0.42
N ARG A 77 15.87 8.05 -0.24
CA ARG A 77 15.14 8.76 -1.30
C ARG A 77 15.97 9.81 -2.03
N ALA A 78 16.96 10.43 -1.37
CA ALA A 78 17.87 11.39 -1.99
C ALA A 78 18.76 10.77 -3.07
N ALA A 79 18.93 9.45 -3.10
CA ALA A 79 19.59 8.72 -4.19
C ALA A 79 18.77 8.71 -5.49
N GLY A 80 17.50 9.11 -5.43
CA GLY A 80 16.61 9.28 -6.57
C GLY A 80 15.84 8.03 -6.97
N LEU A 81 14.80 8.24 -7.78
CA LEU A 81 13.83 7.21 -8.20
C LEU A 81 14.49 5.96 -8.81
N ARG A 82 15.53 6.15 -9.63
CA ARG A 82 16.22 5.04 -10.30
C ARG A 82 16.88 4.08 -9.30
N ALA A 83 17.55 4.61 -8.27
CA ALA A 83 18.22 3.77 -7.27
C ALA A 83 17.21 2.94 -6.48
N LEU A 84 16.05 3.53 -6.15
CA LEU A 84 14.96 2.85 -5.47
C LEU A 84 14.30 1.77 -6.34
N ASP A 85 14.09 2.06 -7.63
CA ASP A 85 13.57 1.07 -8.59
C ASP A 85 14.52 -0.11 -8.78
N GLU A 86 15.82 0.14 -8.96
CA GLU A 86 16.84 -0.91 -9.05
C GLU A 86 16.88 -1.74 -7.75
N HIS A 87 16.81 -1.10 -6.58
CA HIS A 87 16.77 -1.81 -5.30
C HIS A 87 15.51 -2.69 -5.16
N ALA A 88 14.33 -2.15 -5.50
CA ALA A 88 13.08 -2.91 -5.47
C ALA A 88 13.12 -4.17 -6.35
N ARG A 89 13.78 -4.09 -7.50
CA ARG A 89 13.83 -5.21 -8.46
C ARG A 89 14.83 -6.28 -8.08
N TYR A 90 16.00 -5.87 -7.60
CA TYR A 90 17.16 -6.76 -7.52
C TYR A 90 17.59 -7.09 -6.09
N ALA A 91 17.10 -6.36 -5.07
CA ALA A 91 17.53 -6.54 -3.68
C ALA A 91 16.40 -6.94 -2.73
N LEU A 92 15.17 -6.49 -2.96
CA LEU A 92 14.01 -6.86 -2.14
C LEU A 92 13.59 -8.32 -2.37
N ASP A 93 12.95 -8.92 -1.36
CA ASP A 93 12.55 -10.33 -1.40
C ASP A 93 11.51 -10.55 -2.51
N VAL A 94 11.67 -11.66 -3.23
CA VAL A 94 10.76 -12.03 -4.33
C VAL A 94 9.35 -12.38 -3.84
N ARG A 95 9.20 -12.67 -2.54
CA ARG A 95 7.92 -12.88 -1.84
C ARG A 95 7.24 -11.57 -1.43
N ASN A 96 7.85 -10.43 -1.74
CA ASN A 96 7.34 -9.07 -1.53
C ASN A 96 7.12 -8.60 -0.09
N TYR A 97 7.39 -9.40 0.93
CA TYR A 97 7.05 -9.07 2.32
C TYR A 97 7.92 -8.00 3.05
N ASP A 98 8.91 -7.38 2.37
CA ASP A 98 9.95 -6.53 3.00
C ASP A 98 9.94 -5.09 2.48
N HIS A 99 9.04 -4.78 1.54
CA HIS A 99 9.00 -3.51 0.85
C HIS A 99 8.52 -2.35 1.74
N ILE A 100 7.64 -2.60 2.74
CA ILE A 100 7.17 -1.58 3.67
C ILE A 100 8.31 -1.08 4.56
N LEU A 101 9.07 -2.00 5.19
CA LEU A 101 10.20 -1.61 6.02
C LEU A 101 11.36 -1.07 5.18
N ALA A 102 11.54 -1.53 3.94
CA ALA A 102 12.44 -0.88 3.00
C ALA A 102 12.02 0.58 2.70
N ALA A 103 10.72 0.86 2.59
CA ALA A 103 10.24 2.23 2.37
C ALA A 103 10.46 3.15 3.60
N MET A 104 10.46 2.58 4.81
CA MET A 104 10.86 3.28 6.03
C MET A 104 12.37 3.59 6.01
N GLU A 105 13.20 2.59 5.69
CA GLU A 105 14.65 2.80 5.50
C GLU A 105 14.94 3.86 4.43
N ALA A 106 14.19 3.88 3.34
CA ALA A 106 14.34 4.86 2.26
C ALA A 106 13.86 6.28 2.64
N GLY A 107 13.18 6.46 3.78
CA GLY A 107 12.60 7.74 4.18
C GLY A 107 11.36 8.15 3.35
N LEU A 108 10.67 7.19 2.75
CA LEU A 108 9.41 7.40 2.02
C LEU A 108 8.21 7.24 2.95
N VAL A 109 8.27 6.30 3.89
CA VAL A 109 7.21 6.01 4.87
C VAL A 109 7.68 6.42 6.26
N GLY A 110 6.85 7.20 6.96
CA GLY A 110 7.08 7.64 8.34
C GLY A 110 6.48 6.66 9.33
N ASP A 111 5.16 6.56 9.37
CA ASP A 111 4.43 5.54 10.12
C ASP A 111 3.63 4.67 9.15
N ALA A 112 3.11 3.53 9.59
CA ALA A 112 2.19 2.71 8.80
C ALA A 112 0.96 2.27 9.62
N LEU A 113 -0.20 2.40 8.99
CA LEU A 113 -1.46 1.75 9.36
C LEU A 113 -1.66 0.54 8.44
N LEU A 114 -1.57 -0.66 8.99
CA LEU A 114 -1.61 -1.92 8.26
C LEU A 114 -2.95 -2.60 8.52
N ILE A 115 -3.79 -2.68 7.51
CA ILE A 115 -5.08 -3.38 7.55
C ILE A 115 -4.88 -4.76 6.95
N ALA A 116 -4.52 -5.73 7.80
CA ALA A 116 -4.14 -7.06 7.36
C ALA A 116 -4.55 -8.20 8.31
N ARG A 117 -4.83 -9.37 7.74
CA ARG A 117 -5.40 -10.52 8.48
C ARG A 117 -4.36 -11.57 8.87
N ALA A 118 -3.18 -11.55 8.27
CA ALA A 118 -2.14 -12.56 8.48
C ALA A 118 -0.78 -11.92 8.78
N ARG A 119 -0.02 -12.58 9.65
CA ARG A 119 1.36 -12.21 9.97
C ARG A 119 2.30 -13.27 9.37
N PRO A 120 3.02 -12.97 8.28
CA PRO A 120 3.95 -13.94 7.70
C PRO A 120 5.11 -14.23 8.66
N ARG A 121 5.72 -15.41 8.51
CA ARG A 121 6.88 -15.79 9.32
C ARG A 121 8.03 -14.81 9.07
N GLY A 122 8.58 -14.27 10.16
CA GLY A 122 9.68 -13.29 10.09
C GLY A 122 9.23 -11.84 10.02
N ALA A 123 7.92 -11.57 9.97
CA ALA A 123 7.39 -10.22 10.12
C ALA A 123 7.84 -9.61 11.45
N PHE A 124 8.13 -8.32 11.43
CA PHE A 124 8.51 -7.56 12.60
C PHE A 124 7.38 -7.63 13.65
N ALA A 125 7.77 -7.89 14.91
CA ALA A 125 6.82 -8.22 15.97
C ALA A 125 6.46 -7.03 16.87
N GLY A 126 7.22 -5.94 16.83
CA GLY A 126 6.99 -4.76 17.67
C GLY A 126 6.12 -3.70 17.00
N ASP A 127 5.70 -2.73 17.79
CA ASP A 127 4.84 -1.62 17.34
C ASP A 127 5.65 -0.40 16.86
N THR A 128 6.96 -0.38 17.13
CA THR A 128 7.88 0.66 16.67
C THR A 128 9.10 0.02 16.03
N TYR A 129 9.26 0.22 14.72
CA TYR A 129 10.46 -0.11 13.99
C TYR A 129 11.44 1.07 14.07
N VAL A 130 12.71 0.81 14.38
CA VAL A 130 13.77 1.83 14.34
C VAL A 130 14.67 1.49 13.17
N ASP A 131 14.73 2.38 12.19
CA ASP A 131 15.49 2.14 10.97
C ASP A 131 17.01 2.19 11.20
N SER A 132 17.78 1.83 10.18
CA SER A 132 19.25 1.83 10.26
C SER A 132 19.88 3.22 10.49
N ARG A 133 19.10 4.30 10.35
CA ARG A 133 19.50 5.70 10.57
C ARG A 133 19.00 6.25 11.91
N GLY A 134 18.36 5.41 12.74
CA GLY A 134 17.87 5.77 14.06
C GLY A 134 16.52 6.51 14.07
N ARG A 135 15.79 6.53 12.94
CA ARG A 135 14.46 7.13 12.86
C ARG A 135 13.42 6.10 13.37
N PRO A 136 12.54 6.48 14.32
CA PRO A 136 11.47 5.60 14.77
C PRO A 136 10.25 5.70 13.84
N HIS A 137 9.60 4.56 13.62
CA HIS A 137 8.44 4.38 12.75
C HIS A 137 7.39 3.54 13.49
N ARG A 138 6.18 4.06 13.68
CA ARG A 138 5.08 3.32 14.30
C ARG A 138 4.41 2.40 13.30
N LEU A 139 4.12 1.18 13.72
CA LEU A 139 3.40 0.15 12.97
C LEU A 139 2.11 -0.16 13.70
N VAL A 140 0.98 0.35 13.19
CA VAL A 140 -0.34 0.14 13.76
C VAL A 140 -1.05 -0.92 12.91
N ALA A 141 -1.23 -2.12 13.44
CA ALA A 141 -1.89 -3.21 12.74
C ALA A 141 -3.32 -3.41 13.23
N VAL A 142 -4.27 -3.46 12.31
CA VAL A 142 -5.68 -3.81 12.57
C VAL A 142 -6.14 -4.84 11.53
N PRO A 143 -7.08 -5.74 11.86
CA PRO A 143 -7.39 -6.86 10.96
C PRO A 143 -8.24 -6.47 9.74
N THR A 144 -9.00 -5.38 9.84
CA THR A 144 -10.10 -5.06 8.93
C THR A 144 -10.44 -3.56 8.97
N VAL A 145 -11.10 -3.06 7.92
CA VAL A 145 -11.49 -1.64 7.82
C VAL A 145 -12.52 -1.24 8.86
N ASP A 146 -13.44 -2.13 9.25
CA ASP A 146 -14.42 -1.86 10.34
C ASP A 146 -13.69 -1.57 11.66
N ARG A 147 -12.63 -2.32 11.98
CA ARG A 147 -11.80 -2.10 13.16
C ARG A 147 -10.97 -0.84 13.06
N ALA A 148 -10.42 -0.53 11.88
CA ALA A 148 -9.75 0.74 11.64
C ALA A 148 -10.72 1.93 11.84
N ALA A 149 -11.94 1.83 11.32
CA ALA A 149 -12.97 2.85 11.42
C ALA A 149 -13.50 3.03 12.85
N GLU A 150 -13.69 1.93 13.58
CA GLU A 150 -14.05 1.93 15.00
C GLU A 150 -12.96 2.61 15.83
N ALA A 151 -11.70 2.18 15.71
CA ALA A 151 -10.56 2.76 16.41
C ALA A 151 -10.33 4.23 16.04
N TYR A 152 -10.64 4.62 14.81
CA TYR A 152 -10.61 6.03 14.40
C TYR A 152 -11.75 6.84 15.03
N SER A 153 -12.98 6.34 15.08
CA SER A 153 -14.15 7.10 15.51
C SER A 153 -14.37 7.08 17.03
N ARG A 154 -14.02 5.98 17.69
CA ARG A 154 -14.21 5.70 19.11
C ARG A 154 -12.98 4.96 19.67
N PRO A 155 -11.80 5.61 19.70
CA PRO A 155 -10.56 4.97 20.13
C PRO A 155 -10.68 4.43 21.56
N ALA A 156 -10.36 3.15 21.72
CA ALA A 156 -10.17 2.54 23.03
C ALA A 156 -8.77 2.87 23.59
N PRO A 157 -8.54 2.74 24.90
CA PRO A 157 -7.21 2.90 25.47
C PRO A 157 -6.19 1.96 24.79
N GLY A 158 -5.15 2.53 24.19
CA GLY A 158 -4.11 1.80 23.47
C GLY A 158 -4.28 1.79 21.95
N ASP A 159 -5.43 2.22 21.41
CA ASP A 159 -5.59 2.39 19.97
C ASP A 159 -4.75 3.56 19.45
N ALA A 160 -3.93 3.31 18.43
CA ALA A 160 -3.07 4.32 17.83
C ALA A 160 -3.56 4.78 16.43
N VAL A 161 -4.67 4.24 15.92
CA VAL A 161 -5.17 4.50 14.56
C VAL A 161 -5.46 5.99 14.34
N ARG A 162 -6.23 6.61 15.24
CA ARG A 162 -6.52 8.05 15.16
C ARG A 162 -5.24 8.88 15.25
N ASP A 163 -4.35 8.53 16.18
CA ASP A 163 -3.12 9.29 16.43
C ASP A 163 -2.17 9.31 15.22
N VAL A 164 -1.95 8.15 14.57
CA VAL A 164 -1.10 8.11 13.36
C VAL A 164 -1.75 8.82 12.18
N LEU A 165 -3.06 8.68 12.02
CA LEU A 165 -3.79 9.29 10.90
C LEU A 165 -3.90 10.81 11.04
N ASP A 166 -4.17 11.32 12.24
CA ASP A 166 -4.28 12.76 12.50
C ASP A 166 -2.92 13.46 12.40
N ALA A 167 -1.86 12.83 12.89
CA ALA A 167 -0.49 13.33 12.78
C ALA A 167 0.04 13.36 11.34
N ALA A 168 -0.50 12.53 10.45
CA ALA A 168 -0.08 12.47 9.06
C ALA A 168 -0.47 13.74 8.30
N GLY A 169 0.50 14.37 7.64
CA GLY A 169 0.26 15.46 6.69
C GLY A 169 -0.06 14.98 5.26
N ARG A 170 0.19 13.70 4.97
CA ARG A 170 -0.03 13.05 3.67
C ARG A 170 -0.12 11.54 3.85
N VAL A 171 -0.86 10.89 2.95
CA VAL A 171 -1.09 9.44 2.97
C VAL A 171 -0.71 8.82 1.62
N LEU A 172 -0.06 7.67 1.67
CA LEU A 172 0.02 6.72 0.56
C LEU A 172 -1.01 5.63 0.86
N LEU A 173 -2.01 5.48 -0.02
CA LEU A 173 -2.98 4.40 0.09
C LEU A 173 -2.49 3.26 -0.80
N ASP A 174 -2.26 2.10 -0.21
CA ASP A 174 -1.74 0.93 -0.88
C ASP A 174 -2.72 -0.24 -0.73
N VAL A 175 -2.94 -0.97 -1.82
CA VAL A 175 -3.87 -2.10 -1.86
C VAL A 175 -3.18 -3.26 -2.57
N ASP A 176 -2.87 -4.32 -1.84
CA ASP A 176 -2.62 -5.63 -2.44
C ASP A 176 -3.97 -6.29 -2.73
N LEU A 177 -4.19 -6.72 -3.97
CA LEU A 177 -5.40 -7.45 -4.35
C LEU A 177 -5.57 -8.75 -3.58
N ASP A 178 -4.48 -9.36 -3.08
CA ASP A 178 -4.58 -10.59 -2.31
C ASP A 178 -5.38 -10.39 -1.00
N CYS A 179 -5.55 -9.14 -0.54
CA CYS A 179 -6.41 -8.77 0.59
C CYS A 179 -7.89 -9.13 0.34
N PHE A 180 -8.29 -9.30 -0.92
CA PHE A 180 -9.61 -9.74 -1.35
C PHE A 180 -9.64 -11.23 -1.71
N THR A 181 -8.78 -12.03 -1.09
CA THR A 181 -8.75 -13.48 -1.27
C THR A 181 -8.83 -14.24 0.05
N SER A 182 -9.31 -15.47 -0.06
CA SER A 182 -9.25 -16.50 1.00
C SER A 182 -8.56 -17.74 0.48
N LEU A 183 -8.12 -18.63 1.38
CA LEU A 183 -7.76 -20.00 1.01
C LEU A 183 -8.99 -20.89 1.06
N SER A 184 -9.04 -21.89 0.19
CA SER A 184 -10.07 -22.92 0.26
C SER A 184 -9.88 -23.83 1.48
N ASP A 185 -10.97 -24.08 2.21
CA ASP A 185 -10.98 -25.06 3.31
C ASP A 185 -10.76 -26.50 2.82
N ALA A 186 -11.12 -26.79 1.56
CA ALA A 186 -10.96 -28.11 0.96
C ALA A 186 -9.52 -28.35 0.47
N ASP A 187 -8.82 -27.28 0.07
CA ASP A 187 -7.42 -27.30 -0.35
C ASP A 187 -6.76 -25.95 -0.01
N PRO A 188 -5.92 -25.90 1.04
CA PRO A 188 -5.32 -24.65 1.52
C PRO A 188 -4.28 -24.06 0.56
N THR A 189 -4.01 -24.71 -0.58
CA THR A 189 -3.18 -24.16 -1.66
C THR A 189 -4.01 -23.45 -2.73
N THR A 190 -5.32 -23.65 -2.74
CA THR A 190 -6.24 -23.00 -3.67
C THR A 190 -6.64 -21.63 -3.13
N VAL A 191 -6.33 -20.58 -3.91
CA VAL A 191 -6.75 -19.20 -3.66
C VAL A 191 -8.14 -18.97 -4.23
N LEU A 192 -9.02 -18.39 -3.41
CA LEU A 192 -10.40 -18.05 -3.75
C LEU A 192 -10.59 -16.52 -3.73
N PRO A 193 -10.72 -15.87 -4.90
CA PRO A 193 -11.10 -14.46 -4.98
C PRO A 193 -12.47 -14.22 -4.35
N TRP A 194 -12.61 -13.12 -3.63
CA TRP A 194 -13.88 -12.73 -3.02
C TRP A 194 -14.87 -12.21 -4.07
N PRO A 195 -16.18 -12.49 -3.89
CA PRO A 195 -17.22 -11.81 -4.68
C PRO A 195 -17.20 -10.30 -4.45
N GLN A 196 -17.59 -9.52 -5.46
CA GLN A 196 -17.66 -8.05 -5.38
C GLN A 196 -18.43 -7.53 -4.14
N GLN A 197 -19.50 -8.22 -3.74
CA GLN A 197 -20.26 -7.84 -2.54
C GLN A 197 -19.42 -7.93 -1.25
N VAL A 198 -18.60 -8.97 -1.10
CA VAL A 198 -17.74 -9.15 0.06
C VAL A 198 -16.62 -8.10 0.06
N ILE A 199 -16.09 -7.77 -1.13
CA ILE A 199 -15.13 -6.66 -1.30
C ILE A 199 -15.76 -5.34 -0.85
N ARG A 200 -17.02 -5.08 -1.24
CA ARG A 200 -17.78 -3.90 -0.81
C ARG A 200 -17.96 -3.85 0.69
N GLU A 201 -18.41 -4.93 1.32
CA GLU A 201 -18.61 -5.00 2.77
C GLU A 201 -17.29 -4.82 3.55
N PHE A 202 -16.18 -5.34 3.01
CA PHE A 202 -14.86 -5.14 3.60
C PHE A 202 -14.34 -3.71 3.46
N LEU A 203 -14.49 -3.07 2.28
CA LEU A 203 -13.99 -1.71 2.04
C LEU A 203 -14.91 -0.63 2.61
N LEU A 204 -16.22 -0.85 2.60
CA LEU A 204 -17.24 0.11 3.00
C LEU A 204 -18.14 -0.45 4.11
N PRO A 205 -17.57 -0.88 5.25
CA PRO A 205 -18.39 -1.28 6.38
C PRO A 205 -19.20 -0.08 6.89
N GLU A 206 -20.28 -0.36 7.62
CA GLU A 206 -21.11 0.68 8.24
C GLU A 206 -20.26 1.63 9.10
N ASP A 207 -20.58 2.91 9.09
CA ASP A 207 -19.87 3.97 9.82
C ASP A 207 -18.38 4.18 9.42
N SER A 208 -17.90 3.63 8.30
CA SER A 208 -16.50 3.82 7.83
C SER A 208 -16.21 5.15 7.14
N GLU A 209 -17.25 5.92 6.79
CA GLU A 209 -17.10 7.17 6.02
C GLU A 209 -16.15 8.19 6.69
N PRO A 210 -16.21 8.47 8.01
CA PRO A 210 -15.30 9.41 8.65
C PRO A 210 -13.83 8.96 8.60
N PHE A 211 -13.58 7.66 8.69
CA PHE A 211 -12.24 7.09 8.56
C PHE A 211 -11.72 7.29 7.13
N TRP A 212 -12.53 6.93 6.13
CA TRP A 212 -12.13 7.13 4.75
C TRP A 212 -12.00 8.61 4.38
N ASP A 213 -12.78 9.51 4.97
CA ASP A 213 -12.65 10.96 4.73
C ASP A 213 -11.29 11.45 5.23
N ALA A 214 -10.85 10.97 6.40
CA ALA A 214 -9.56 11.31 6.97
C ALA A 214 -8.38 10.72 6.18
N VAL A 215 -8.50 9.47 5.70
CA VAL A 215 -7.51 8.83 4.82
C VAL A 215 -7.45 9.59 3.49
N LEU A 216 -8.56 9.62 2.75
CA LEU A 216 -8.60 10.10 1.38
C LEU A 216 -8.39 11.62 1.28
N GLY A 217 -8.78 12.39 2.29
CA GLY A 217 -8.49 13.82 2.34
C GLY A 217 -6.99 14.16 2.35
N LYS A 218 -6.13 13.18 2.65
CA LYS A 218 -4.67 13.33 2.72
C LYS A 218 -3.94 12.45 1.69
N THR A 219 -4.64 11.59 0.95
CA THR A 219 -4.02 10.61 0.04
C THR A 219 -3.45 11.30 -1.19
N VAL A 220 -2.13 11.14 -1.39
CA VAL A 220 -1.42 11.72 -2.56
C VAL A 220 -1.30 10.74 -3.73
N ALA A 221 -1.32 9.44 -3.46
CA ALA A 221 -1.35 8.40 -4.48
C ALA A 221 -2.03 7.12 -3.96
N LEU A 222 -2.62 6.39 -4.90
CA LEU A 222 -3.06 5.01 -4.73
C LEU A 222 -2.05 4.06 -5.39
N THR A 223 -1.68 2.98 -4.72
CA THR A 223 -0.93 1.86 -5.31
C THR A 223 -1.76 0.57 -5.27
N LEU A 224 -1.66 -0.23 -6.33
CA LEU A 224 -2.44 -1.45 -6.54
C LEU A 224 -1.50 -2.58 -7.01
N ALA A 225 -1.23 -3.53 -6.12
CA ALA A 225 -0.47 -4.74 -6.45
C ALA A 225 -1.42 -5.85 -6.89
N ARG A 226 -1.20 -6.41 -8.08
CA ARG A 226 -2.08 -7.47 -8.64
C ARG A 226 -1.67 -8.88 -8.27
N GLU A 227 -0.39 -9.07 -7.96
CA GLU A 227 0.19 -10.29 -7.37
C GLU A 227 -0.42 -11.59 -7.91
N PRO A 228 -0.37 -11.87 -9.22
CA PRO A 228 -1.13 -12.98 -9.83
C PRO A 228 -0.79 -14.34 -9.22
N HIS A 229 0.40 -14.53 -8.66
CA HIS A 229 0.75 -15.76 -7.93
C HIS A 229 -0.01 -15.92 -6.61
N HIS A 230 -0.34 -14.81 -5.93
CA HIS A 230 -1.09 -14.79 -4.67
C HIS A 230 -2.60 -14.68 -4.90
N CYS A 231 -3.04 -14.28 -6.10
CA CYS A 231 -4.43 -14.08 -6.48
C CYS A 231 -5.04 -15.21 -7.36
N GLY A 232 -4.46 -16.41 -7.35
CA GLY A 232 -5.01 -17.57 -8.07
C GLY A 232 -4.69 -17.65 -9.57
N GLY A 233 -3.68 -16.91 -10.02
CA GLY A 233 -3.18 -16.89 -11.40
C GLY A 233 -3.61 -15.66 -12.18
N LEU A 234 -3.06 -15.52 -13.40
CA LEU A 234 -3.22 -14.33 -14.25
C LEU A 234 -4.69 -13.98 -14.54
N LEU A 235 -5.51 -14.97 -14.90
CA LEU A 235 -6.92 -14.75 -15.24
C LEU A 235 -7.76 -14.38 -14.01
N ALA A 236 -7.53 -15.08 -12.89
CA ALA A 236 -8.24 -14.82 -11.64
C ALA A 236 -7.89 -13.44 -11.07
N SER A 237 -6.61 -13.08 -11.06
CA SER A 237 -6.14 -11.73 -10.68
C SER A 237 -6.76 -10.64 -11.55
N GLY A 238 -6.86 -10.84 -12.87
CA GLY A 238 -7.52 -9.88 -13.75
C GLY A 238 -9.02 -9.72 -13.48
N ALA A 239 -9.73 -10.81 -13.19
CA ALA A 239 -11.13 -10.76 -12.80
C ALA A 239 -11.32 -10.07 -11.43
N LEU A 240 -10.47 -10.42 -10.46
CA LEU A 240 -10.46 -9.80 -9.13
C LEU A 240 -10.16 -8.31 -9.21
N PHE A 241 -9.18 -7.90 -10.01
CA PHE A 241 -8.88 -6.49 -10.22
C PHE A 241 -10.08 -5.72 -10.75
N ARG A 242 -10.80 -6.28 -11.74
CA ARG A 242 -12.03 -5.64 -12.28
C ARG A 242 -13.09 -5.48 -11.19
N ASP A 243 -13.33 -6.52 -10.39
CA ASP A 243 -14.38 -6.50 -9.37
C ASP A 243 -14.00 -5.56 -8.21
N ALA A 244 -12.74 -5.56 -7.78
CA ALA A 244 -12.19 -4.62 -6.82
C ALA A 244 -12.22 -3.17 -7.35
N ALA A 245 -11.91 -2.96 -8.62
CA ALA A 245 -11.96 -1.64 -9.26
C ALA A 245 -13.37 -1.06 -9.27
N GLN A 246 -14.42 -1.88 -9.43
CA GLN A 246 -15.79 -1.38 -9.33
C GLN A 246 -16.07 -0.76 -7.95
N VAL A 247 -15.67 -1.43 -6.88
CA VAL A 247 -15.91 -0.93 -5.52
C VAL A 247 -14.95 0.23 -5.20
N LEU A 248 -13.66 0.03 -5.42
CA LEU A 248 -12.62 1.00 -5.06
C LEU A 248 -12.78 2.31 -5.82
N PHE A 249 -12.89 2.28 -7.14
CA PHE A 249 -12.97 3.53 -7.92
C PHE A 249 -14.37 4.14 -7.84
N ARG A 250 -15.44 3.38 -8.13
CA ARG A 250 -16.78 3.98 -8.22
C ARG A 250 -17.42 4.31 -6.88
N GLU A 251 -17.24 3.46 -5.89
CA GLU A 251 -17.96 3.58 -4.61
C GLU A 251 -17.10 4.32 -3.58
N LEU A 252 -15.85 3.88 -3.36
CA LEU A 252 -14.96 4.52 -2.40
C LEU A 252 -14.40 5.86 -2.92
N LEU A 253 -13.76 5.87 -4.10
CA LEU A 253 -13.14 7.08 -4.64
C LEU A 253 -14.12 8.00 -5.39
N ARG A 254 -15.33 7.51 -5.70
CA ARG A 254 -16.37 8.24 -6.46
C ARG A 254 -15.87 8.76 -7.80
N THR A 255 -15.14 7.89 -8.51
CA THR A 255 -14.56 8.15 -9.82
C THR A 255 -14.80 6.99 -10.77
N GLU A 256 -14.76 7.23 -12.08
CA GLU A 256 -14.86 6.14 -13.03
C GLU A 256 -13.56 5.30 -13.00
N PRO A 257 -13.66 3.96 -13.04
CA PRO A 257 -12.50 3.12 -13.21
C PRO A 257 -11.80 3.46 -14.53
N PRO A 258 -10.46 3.48 -14.55
CA PRO A 258 -9.68 3.72 -15.76
C PRO A 258 -9.83 2.62 -16.82
#